data_AF-A0A1G7T143-F1
#
_entry.id   AF-A0A1G7T143-F1
#
_cell.length_a   1.000
_cell.length_b   1.000
_cell.length_c   1.000
_cell.angle_alpha   90.00
_cell.angle_beta   90.00
_cell.angle_gamma   90.00
#
_symmetry.space_group_name_H-M   'P 1'
#
loop_
_entity.id
_entity.type
_entity.pdbx_description
1 polymer ?
#
loop_
_entity_poly.entity_id
_entity_poly.type
_entity_poly.pdbx_seq_one_letter_code
_entity_poly.pdbx_strand_id
1 'polypeptide(L)'
;MMAALMANLRRGWRLLRGRALLILALLMAALIPLLIDGMAPFAALLDFPLTQLALMLALVLGCWNLNALRLRLMLAGRLGPGDRRFAPPGSNHLGQRRALAMVMATECATCATPGGSGGPLTLMMLLKRYGLRPATSSGIFLIDQVCDMLFFLLALAVMGGYALLHPDA
;
A
#
# COMPACT_ATOMS: atom_id res chain seq x y z
N MET A 1 -11.38 35.83 -9.58
CA MET A 1 -11.37 35.72 -8.11
C MET A 1 -12.29 34.60 -7.58
N MET A 2 -13.55 34.54 -7.99
CA MET A 2 -14.54 33.55 -7.49
C MET A 2 -14.19 32.07 -7.77
N ALA A 3 -13.61 31.76 -8.93
CA ALA A 3 -13.18 30.40 -9.28
C ALA A 3 -12.04 29.87 -8.39
N ALA A 4 -11.12 30.74 -7.97
CA ALA A 4 -10.02 30.38 -7.09
C ALA A 4 -10.52 30.12 -5.66
N LEU A 5 -11.48 30.92 -5.19
CA LEU A 5 -12.14 30.73 -3.90
C LEU A 5 -12.87 29.38 -3.85
N MET A 6 -13.67 29.07 -4.88
CA MET A 6 -14.37 27.78 -4.99
C MET A 6 -13.41 26.58 -5.11
N ALA A 7 -12.26 26.75 -5.78
CA ALA A 7 -11.23 25.71 -5.84
C ALA A 7 -10.58 25.45 -4.48
N ASN A 8 -10.30 26.51 -3.70
CA ASN A 8 -9.80 26.40 -2.33
C ASN A 8 -10.82 25.78 -1.38
N LEU A 9 -12.09 26.18 -1.46
CA LEU A 9 -13.17 25.58 -0.65
C LEU A 9 -13.30 24.08 -0.91
N ARG A 10 -13.33 23.67 -2.19
CA ARG A 10 -13.38 22.25 -2.57
C ARG A 10 -12.15 21.47 -2.11
N ARG A 11 -10.97 22.12 -2.10
CA ARG A 11 -9.73 21.50 -1.61
C ARG A 11 -9.79 21.32 -0.09
N GLY A 12 -10.21 22.35 0.65
CA GLY A 12 -10.42 22.29 2.11
C GLY A 12 -11.42 21.21 2.51
N TRP A 13 -12.57 21.15 1.84
CA TRP A 13 -13.60 20.14 2.09
C TRP A 13 -13.09 18.71 1.87
N ARG A 14 -12.32 18.46 0.80
CA ARG A 14 -11.72 17.14 0.55
C ARG A 14 -10.74 16.73 1.64
N LEU A 15 -9.92 17.65 2.13
CA LEU A 15 -8.96 17.38 3.20
C LEU A 15 -9.67 17.10 4.53
N LEU A 16 -10.69 17.89 4.87
CA LEU A 16 -11.50 17.68 6.07
C LEU A 16 -12.21 16.33 6.04
N ARG A 17 -12.85 15.99 4.91
CA ARG A 17 -13.51 14.70 4.72
C ARG A 17 -12.51 13.54 4.82
N GLY A 18 -11.32 13.67 4.22
CA GLY A 18 -10.28 12.65 4.30
C GLY A 18 -9.79 12.42 5.73
N ARG A 19 -9.56 13.50 6.50
CA ARG A 19 -9.19 13.41 7.91
C ARG A 19 -10.28 12.77 8.76
N ALA A 20 -11.54 13.15 8.55
CA ALA A 20 -12.67 12.55 9.26
C ALA A 20 -12.77 11.04 9.01
N LEU A 21 -12.60 10.61 7.75
CA LEU A 21 -12.59 9.19 7.40
C LEU A 21 -11.40 8.44 8.00
N LEU A 22 -10.21 9.06 8.06
CA LEU A 22 -9.04 8.47 8.71
C LEU A 22 -9.27 8.29 10.21
N ILE A 23 -9.78 9.33 10.90
CA ILE A 23 -10.11 9.26 12.33
C ILE A 23 -11.13 8.15 12.56
N LEU A 24 -12.18 8.09 11.76
CA LEU A 24 -13.19 7.03 11.86
C LEU A 24 -12.56 5.64 11.65
N ALA A 25 -11.69 5.47 10.66
CA ALA A 25 -10.99 4.20 10.40
C ALA A 25 -10.11 3.77 11.58
N LEU A 26 -9.35 4.71 12.16
CA LEU A 26 -8.52 4.45 13.35
C LEU A 26 -9.37 4.08 14.57
N LEU A 27 -10.48 4.78 14.79
CA LEU A 27 -11.42 4.47 15.87
C LEU A 27 -12.02 3.07 15.69
N MET A 28 -12.44 2.71 14.48
CA MET A 28 -12.97 1.38 14.19
C MET A 28 -11.89 0.29 14.38
N ALA A 29 -10.66 0.55 13.94
CA ALA A 29 -9.54 -0.39 14.14
C ALA A 29 -9.22 -0.61 15.63
N ALA A 30 -9.29 0.44 16.45
CA ALA A 30 -9.10 0.34 17.91
C ALA A 30 -10.30 -0.30 18.63
N LEU A 31 -11.51 -0.11 18.10
CA LEU A 31 -12.74 -0.64 18.67
C LEU A 31 -12.80 -2.17 18.61
N ILE A 32 -12.26 -2.79 17.54
CA ILE A 32 -12.30 -4.25 17.37
C ILE A 32 -11.59 -4.98 18.53
N PRO A 33 -10.32 -4.67 18.89
CA PRO A 33 -9.67 -5.26 20.06
C PRO A 33 -10.41 -4.96 21.38
N LEU A 34 -10.95 -3.74 21.54
CA LEU A 34 -11.72 -3.35 22.73
C LEU A 34 -12.98 -4.21 22.92
N LEU A 35 -13.64 -4.60 21.83
CA LEU A 35 -14.83 -5.44 21.87
C LEU A 35 -14.50 -6.91 22.15
N ILE A 36 -13.32 -7.38 21.78
CA ILE A 36 -12.91 -8.79 21.93
C ILE A 36 -12.32 -9.05 23.32
N ASP A 37 -11.32 -8.26 23.74
CA ASP A 37 -10.51 -8.50 24.95
C ASP A 37 -10.40 -7.26 25.86
N GLY A 38 -11.24 -6.24 25.64
CA GLY A 38 -11.23 -5.02 26.44
C GLY A 38 -9.89 -4.29 26.36
N MET A 39 -9.33 -3.94 27.53
CA MET A 39 -8.07 -3.19 27.63
C MET A 39 -6.80 -4.05 27.60
N ALA A 40 -6.91 -5.37 27.62
CA ALA A 40 -5.75 -6.26 27.66
C ALA A 40 -4.75 -6.05 26.50
N PRO A 41 -5.18 -5.85 25.24
CA PRO A 41 -4.26 -5.54 24.14
C PRO A 41 -3.53 -4.21 24.31
N PHE A 42 -4.18 -3.21 24.91
CA PHE A 42 -3.58 -1.91 25.17
C PHE A 42 -2.58 -1.95 26.31
N ALA A 43 -2.83 -2.76 27.33
CA ALA A 43 -1.85 -3.02 28.38
C ALA A 43 -0.61 -3.74 27.81
N ALA A 44 -0.82 -4.77 26.97
CA ALA A 44 0.28 -5.47 26.30
C ALA A 44 1.10 -4.57 25.36
N LEU A 45 0.46 -3.57 24.73
CA LEU A 45 1.15 -2.56 23.93
C LEU A 45 2.11 -1.68 24.75
N LEU A 46 1.79 -1.41 26.03
CA LEU A 46 2.65 -0.62 26.91
C LEU A 46 3.92 -1.37 27.31
N ASP A 47 3.83 -2.69 27.43
CA ASP A 47 4.97 -3.57 27.75
C ASP A 47 5.77 -4.01 26.51
N PHE A 48 5.33 -3.63 25.30
CA PHE A 48 5.94 -4.11 24.07
C PHE A 48 7.35 -3.52 23.86
N PRO A 49 8.37 -4.35 23.59
CA PRO A 49 9.74 -3.88 23.45
C PRO A 49 9.90 -2.92 22.26
N LEU A 50 10.31 -1.68 22.55
CA LEU A 50 10.49 -0.62 21.53
C LEU A 50 11.52 -1.00 20.45
N THR A 51 12.52 -1.81 20.79
CA THR A 51 13.52 -2.31 19.84
C THR A 51 12.90 -3.24 18.79
N GLN A 52 11.99 -4.13 19.21
CA GLN A 52 11.26 -5.00 18.31
C GLN A 52 10.29 -4.20 17.44
N LEU A 53 9.61 -3.20 18.03
CA LEU A 53 8.75 -2.29 17.27
C LEU A 53 9.53 -1.55 16.19
N ALA A 54 10.72 -1.02 16.54
CA ALA A 54 11.60 -0.34 15.61
C ALA A 54 12.09 -1.29 14.49
N LEU A 55 12.43 -2.53 14.82
CA LEU A 55 12.82 -3.55 13.85
C LEU A 55 11.68 -3.86 12.88
N MET A 56 10.46 -4.08 13.39
CA MET A 56 9.28 -4.32 12.56
C MET A 56 9.00 -3.15 11.63
N LEU A 57 9.08 -1.91 12.15
CA LEU A 57 8.90 -0.72 11.33
C LEU A 57 9.98 -0.58 10.26
N ALA A 58 11.25 -0.88 10.59
CA ALA A 58 12.35 -0.86 9.64
C ALA A 58 12.14 -1.88 8.53
N LEU A 59 11.70 -3.10 8.85
CA LEU A 59 11.36 -4.13 7.87
C LEU A 59 10.20 -3.68 6.96
N VAL A 60 9.12 -3.13 7.51
CA VAL A 60 7.99 -2.62 6.72
C VAL A 60 8.43 -1.52 5.76
N LEU A 61 9.21 -0.54 6.25
CA LEU A 61 9.75 0.54 5.42
C LEU A 61 10.71 0.02 4.34
N GLY A 62 11.52 -0.98 4.68
CA GLY A 62 12.40 -1.68 3.75
C GLY A 62 11.60 -2.38 2.63
N CYS A 63 10.62 -3.20 3.00
CA CYS A 63 9.73 -3.89 2.08
C CYS A 63 8.99 -2.91 1.16
N TRP A 64 8.43 -1.82 1.69
CA TRP A 64 7.78 -0.81 0.85
C TRP A 64 8.75 -0.15 -0.14
N ASN A 65 10.01 0.08 0.25
CA ASN A 65 11.02 0.61 -0.68
C ASN A 65 11.41 -0.39 -1.77
N LEU A 66 11.54 -1.67 -1.43
CA LEU A 66 11.81 -2.74 -2.38
C LEU A 66 10.64 -2.92 -3.35
N ASN A 67 9.39 -2.92 -2.86
CA ASN A 67 8.19 -2.98 -3.69
C ASN A 67 8.08 -1.73 -4.59
N ALA A 68 8.46 -0.54 -4.08
CA ALA A 68 8.52 0.67 -4.88
C ALA A 68 9.58 0.58 -5.99
N LEU A 69 10.74 -0.02 -5.70
CA LEU A 69 11.77 -0.28 -6.70
C LEU A 69 11.27 -1.29 -7.75
N ARG A 70 10.62 -2.38 -7.32
CA ARG A 70 9.99 -3.37 -8.19
C ARG A 70 8.99 -2.71 -9.14
N LEU A 71 8.08 -1.89 -8.61
CA LEU A 71 7.11 -1.15 -9.42
C LEU A 71 7.80 -0.23 -10.44
N ARG A 72 8.89 0.44 -10.05
CA ARG A 72 9.68 1.26 -10.98
C ARG A 72 10.33 0.45 -12.08
N LEU A 73 10.85 -0.74 -11.76
CA LEU A 73 11.44 -1.65 -12.74
C LEU A 73 10.38 -2.19 -13.71
N MET A 74 9.19 -2.55 -13.20
CA MET A 74 8.06 -2.98 -14.05
C MET A 74 7.59 -1.88 -14.99
N LEU A 75 7.71 -0.62 -14.57
CA LEU A 75 7.33 0.57 -15.34
C LEU A 75 8.45 1.15 -16.21
N ALA A 76 9.69 0.75 -15.98
CA ALA A 76 10.85 1.21 -16.75
C ALA A 76 10.65 0.85 -18.22
N GLY A 77 10.65 1.86 -19.10
CA GLY A 77 10.45 1.69 -20.54
C GLY A 77 9.01 1.41 -20.99
N ARG A 78 8.02 1.32 -20.08
CA ARG A 78 6.62 0.99 -20.43
C ARG A 78 5.71 2.18 -20.72
N LEU A 79 6.19 3.43 -20.72
CA LEU A 79 5.47 4.55 -21.35
C LEU A 79 5.63 4.49 -22.87
N GLY A 80 4.96 3.52 -23.49
CA GLY A 80 4.89 3.40 -24.95
C GLY A 80 4.11 4.55 -25.60
N PRO A 81 4.16 4.69 -26.94
CA PRO A 81 3.44 5.75 -27.67
C PRO A 81 1.93 5.82 -27.34
N GLY A 82 1.31 4.67 -27.06
CA GLY A 82 -0.10 4.56 -26.70
C GLY A 82 -0.46 5.00 -25.27
N ASP A 83 0.51 5.02 -24.35
CA ASP A 83 0.35 5.51 -22.97
C ASP A 83 0.72 7.01 -22.87
N ARG A 84 1.67 7.50 -23.69
CA ARG A 84 2.04 8.94 -23.76
C ARG A 84 0.86 9.87 -24.04
N ARG A 85 -0.16 9.41 -24.77
CA ARG A 85 -1.39 10.19 -25.04
C ARG A 85 -2.20 10.48 -23.77
N PHE A 86 -2.08 9.64 -22.74
CA PHE A 86 -2.76 9.81 -21.45
C PHE A 86 -1.86 10.39 -20.36
N ALA A 87 -0.56 10.51 -20.65
CA ALA A 87 0.44 10.90 -19.68
C ALA A 87 0.55 12.44 -19.58
N PRO A 88 0.56 13.03 -18.37
CA PRO A 88 0.77 14.47 -18.20
C PRO A 88 2.13 14.92 -18.77
N PRO A 89 2.27 16.18 -19.25
CA PRO A 89 3.56 16.70 -19.69
C PRO A 89 4.66 16.49 -18.62
N GLY A 90 5.77 15.85 -18.99
CA GLY A 90 6.91 15.58 -18.09
C GLY A 90 6.88 14.24 -17.33
N SER A 91 5.93 13.34 -17.59
CA SER A 91 5.81 12.04 -16.90
C SER A 91 6.75 10.93 -17.43
N ASN A 92 8.01 11.25 -17.75
CA ASN A 92 8.90 10.28 -18.40
C ASN A 92 9.38 9.15 -17.47
N HIS A 93 9.45 9.38 -16.14
CA HIS A 93 9.87 8.36 -15.19
C HIS A 93 9.18 8.48 -13.83
N LEU A 94 8.86 7.33 -13.23
CA LEU A 94 8.34 7.25 -11.88
C LEU A 94 9.50 7.31 -10.90
N GLY A 95 9.64 8.43 -10.19
CA GLY A 95 10.64 8.57 -9.13
C GLY A 95 10.34 7.69 -7.90
N GLN A 96 11.38 7.34 -7.14
CA GLN A 96 11.28 6.49 -5.94
C GLN A 96 10.21 6.95 -4.95
N ARG A 97 10.18 8.25 -4.63
CA ARG A 97 9.20 8.81 -3.70
C ARG A 97 7.76 8.61 -4.14
N ARG A 98 7.49 8.76 -5.45
CA ARG A 98 6.14 8.61 -6.00
C ARG A 98 5.73 7.15 -6.08
N ALA A 99 6.67 6.25 -6.42
CA ALA A 99 6.45 4.81 -6.36
C ALA A 99 6.16 4.34 -4.92
N LEU A 100 6.93 4.81 -3.94
CA LEU A 100 6.72 4.51 -2.53
C LEU A 100 5.35 4.97 -2.05
N ALA A 101 4.93 6.19 -2.41
CA ALA A 101 3.60 6.69 -2.09
C ALA A 101 2.47 5.84 -2.72
N MET A 102 2.68 5.32 -3.94
CA MET A 102 1.71 4.41 -4.58
C MET A 102 1.63 3.08 -3.84
N VAL A 103 2.76 2.49 -3.46
CA VAL A 103 2.81 1.25 -2.68
C VAL A 103 2.12 1.45 -1.34
N MET A 104 2.51 2.47 -0.56
CA MET A 104 1.88 2.77 0.73
C MET A 104 0.36 2.95 0.62
N ALA A 105 -0.11 3.71 -0.37
CA ALA A 105 -1.54 3.89 -0.58
C ALA A 105 -2.26 2.58 -0.92
N THR A 106 -1.62 1.73 -1.73
CA THR A 106 -2.14 0.41 -2.11
C THR A 106 -2.24 -0.50 -0.90
N GLU A 107 -1.16 -0.62 -0.13
CA GLU A 107 -1.10 -1.47 1.07
C GLU A 107 -2.10 -1.03 2.14
N CYS A 108 -2.21 0.28 2.39
CA CYS A 108 -3.24 0.79 3.29
C CYS A 108 -4.65 0.46 2.81
N ALA A 109 -4.92 0.53 1.50
CA ALA A 109 -6.22 0.15 0.94
C ALA A 109 -6.47 -1.36 1.04
N THR A 110 -5.44 -2.19 0.85
CA THR A 110 -5.50 -3.63 1.08
C THR A 110 -5.87 -3.93 2.53
N CYS A 111 -5.16 -3.38 3.51
CA CYS A 111 -5.44 -3.62 4.93
C CYS A 111 -6.80 -3.09 5.38
N ALA A 112 -7.31 -2.03 4.75
CA ALA A 112 -8.58 -1.41 5.14
C ALA A 112 -9.82 -2.03 4.48
N THR A 113 -9.67 -3.01 3.58
CA THR A 113 -10.80 -3.60 2.84
C THR A 113 -10.90 -5.11 3.03
N PRO A 114 -12.13 -5.66 3.10
CA PRO A 114 -12.32 -7.11 3.16
C PRO A 114 -11.61 -7.81 2.00
N GLY A 115 -10.84 -8.85 2.33
CA GLY A 115 -10.09 -9.64 1.36
C GLY A 115 -9.01 -8.87 0.57
N GLY A 116 -8.63 -7.66 1.00
CA GLY A 116 -7.59 -6.87 0.32
C GLY A 116 -8.02 -6.21 -0.99
N SER A 117 -9.32 -6.22 -1.30
CA SER A 117 -9.86 -5.79 -2.59
C SER A 117 -9.57 -4.33 -2.97
N GLY A 118 -9.34 -3.46 -1.99
CA GLY A 118 -8.98 -2.05 -2.16
C GLY A 118 -7.59 -1.83 -2.76
N GLY A 119 -6.67 -2.78 -2.60
CA GLY A 119 -5.32 -2.74 -3.16
C GLY A 119 -5.31 -2.62 -4.68
N PRO A 120 -5.82 -3.63 -5.43
CA PRO A 120 -5.87 -3.58 -6.89
C PRO A 120 -6.52 -2.31 -7.44
N LEU A 121 -7.67 -1.92 -6.88
CA LEU A 121 -8.39 -0.71 -7.30
C LEU A 121 -7.56 0.56 -7.10
N THR A 122 -6.88 0.67 -5.95
CA THR A 122 -6.04 1.83 -5.63
C THR A 122 -4.84 1.92 -6.55
N LEU A 123 -4.10 0.82 -6.76
CA LEU A 123 -2.94 0.81 -7.64
C LEU A 123 -3.34 1.14 -9.08
N MET A 124 -4.39 0.49 -9.61
CA MET A 124 -4.87 0.76 -10.98
C MET A 124 -5.32 2.21 -11.15
N MET A 125 -5.98 2.80 -10.15
CA MET A 125 -6.40 4.21 -10.22
C MET A 125 -5.18 5.15 -10.21
N LEU A 126 -4.17 4.86 -9.39
CA LEU A 126 -2.95 5.66 -9.30
C LEU A 126 -2.10 5.57 -10.57
N LEU A 127 -2.00 4.37 -11.17
CA LEU A 127 -1.33 4.14 -12.45
C LEU A 127 -2.08 4.80 -13.61
N LYS A 128 -3.42 4.75 -13.61
CA LYS A 128 -4.24 5.51 -14.56
C LYS A 128 -4.00 7.02 -14.44
N ARG A 129 -3.92 7.56 -13.23
CA ARG A 129 -3.57 8.98 -12.99
C ARG A 129 -2.13 9.32 -13.37
N TYR A 130 -1.26 8.32 -13.41
CA TYR A 130 0.11 8.44 -13.92
C TYR A 130 0.18 8.41 -15.46
N GLY A 131 -0.90 7.98 -16.13
CA GLY A 131 -1.03 7.97 -17.59
C GLY A 131 -1.00 6.58 -18.23
N LEU A 132 -1.04 5.51 -17.44
CA LEU A 132 -1.04 4.14 -17.96
C LEU A 132 -2.45 3.71 -18.37
N ARG A 133 -2.55 2.99 -19.49
CA ARG A 133 -3.79 2.34 -19.90
C ARG A 133 -4.27 1.34 -18.83
N PRO A 134 -5.59 1.16 -18.66
CA PRO A 134 -6.14 0.19 -17.72
C PRO A 134 -5.62 -1.24 -17.94
N ALA A 135 -5.48 -1.67 -19.21
CA ALA A 135 -4.97 -3.00 -19.57
C ALA A 135 -3.49 -3.20 -19.17
N THR A 136 -2.65 -2.18 -19.32
CA THR A 136 -1.25 -2.23 -18.88
C THR A 136 -1.18 -2.25 -17.35
N SER A 137 -2.02 -1.44 -16.69
CA SER A 137 -2.09 -1.35 -15.22
C SER A 137 -2.56 -2.67 -14.59
N SER A 138 -3.56 -3.34 -15.19
CA SER A 138 -4.03 -4.65 -14.75
C SER A 138 -2.97 -5.73 -14.93
N GLY A 139 -2.24 -5.70 -16.05
CA GLY A 139 -1.13 -6.65 -16.30
C GLY A 139 0.00 -6.49 -15.29
N ILE A 140 0.38 -5.26 -14.94
CA ILE A 140 1.38 -4.99 -13.91
C ILE A 140 0.93 -5.51 -12.56
N PHE A 141 -0.32 -5.23 -12.16
CA PHE A 141 -0.87 -5.73 -10.90
C PHE A 141 -0.89 -7.26 -10.84
N LEU A 142 -1.27 -7.92 -11.93
CA LEU A 142 -1.33 -9.38 -11.98
C LEU A 142 0.06 -10.01 -11.85
N ILE A 143 1.08 -9.44 -12.50
CA ILE A 143 2.46 -9.87 -12.35
C ILE A 143 2.94 -9.66 -10.90
N ASP A 144 2.64 -8.51 -10.30
CA ASP A 144 3.00 -8.21 -8.92
C ASP A 144 2.37 -9.21 -7.94
N GLN A 145 1.08 -9.52 -8.11
CA GLN A 145 0.37 -10.52 -7.32
C GLN A 145 0.96 -11.92 -7.48
N VAL A 146 1.33 -12.33 -8.70
CA VAL A 146 1.99 -13.62 -8.94
C VAL A 146 3.35 -13.66 -8.26
N CYS A 147 4.13 -12.58 -8.33
CA CYS A 147 5.40 -12.48 -7.61
C CYS A 147 5.21 -12.65 -6.10
N ASP A 148 4.20 -12.01 -5.52
CA ASP A 148 3.92 -12.11 -4.09
C ASP A 148 3.43 -13.51 -3.71
N MET A 149 2.53 -14.12 -4.49
CA MET A 149 2.08 -15.50 -4.25
C MET A 149 3.22 -16.52 -4.35
N LEU A 150 4.11 -16.37 -5.32
CA LEU A 150 5.30 -17.21 -5.44
C LEU A 150 6.24 -17.02 -4.26
N PHE A 151 6.47 -15.77 -3.83
CA PHE A 151 7.29 -15.48 -2.66
C PHE A 151 6.69 -16.13 -1.40
N PHE A 152 5.39 -15.95 -1.15
CA PHE A 152 4.73 -16.55 0.00
C PHE A 152 4.75 -18.07 -0.04
N LEU A 153 4.53 -18.68 -1.21
CA LEU A 153 4.58 -20.13 -1.36
C LEU A 153 5.99 -20.67 -1.04
N LEU A 154 7.03 -20.02 -1.55
CA LEU A 154 8.41 -20.39 -1.25
C LEU A 154 8.76 -20.16 0.23
N ALA A 155 8.35 -19.03 0.80
CA ALA A 155 8.57 -18.73 2.22
C ALA A 155 7.88 -19.75 3.13
N LEU A 156 6.63 -20.12 2.83
CA LEU A 156 5.89 -21.16 3.55
C LEU A 156 6.53 -22.53 3.39
N ALA A 157 7.04 -22.88 2.20
CA ALA A 157 7.75 -24.14 1.99
C ALA A 157 9.04 -24.22 2.81
N VAL A 158 9.82 -23.13 2.84
CA VAL A 158 11.05 -23.05 3.64
C VAL A 158 10.74 -23.10 5.13
N MET A 159 9.77 -22.32 5.60
CA MET A 159 9.36 -22.31 7.01
C MET A 159 8.76 -23.65 7.44
N GLY A 160 7.92 -24.26 6.61
CA GLY A 160 7.34 -25.58 6.86
C GLY A 160 8.42 -26.66 6.89
N GLY A 161 9.37 -26.64 5.96
CA GLY A 161 10.52 -27.53 5.99
C GLY A 161 11.38 -27.33 7.23
N TYR A 162 11.64 -26.09 7.63
CA TYR A 162 12.36 -25.77 8.86
C TYR A 162 11.66 -26.32 10.10
N ALA A 163 10.34 -26.11 10.22
CA ALA A 163 9.54 -26.61 11.34
C ALA A 163 9.49 -28.14 11.40
N LEU A 164 9.46 -28.84 10.27
CA LEU A 164 9.52 -30.31 10.22
C LEU A 164 10.90 -30.86 10.64
N LEU A 165 11.98 -30.12 10.34
CA LEU A 165 13.34 -30.49 10.72
C LEU A 165 13.67 -30.09 12.17
N HIS A 166 12.95 -29.13 12.75
CA HIS A 166 13.12 -28.63 14.11
C HIS A 166 11.76 -28.55 14.81
N PRO A 167 11.14 -29.70 15.16
CA PRO A 167 9.80 -29.73 15.74
C PRO A 167 9.72 -29.13 17.16
N ASP A 168 10.87 -28.95 17.84
CA ASP A 168 10.96 -28.47 19.21
C ASP A 168 11.43 -27.00 19.33
N ALA A 169 11.55 -26.28 18.21
CA ALA A 169 11.99 -24.88 18.15
C ALA A 169 10.87 -23.87 18.40
#